data_AF-A0A2U3N3T1-F1
#
_entry.id   AF-A0A2U3N3T1-F1
#
_cell.length_a   1.000
_cell.length_b   1.000
_cell.length_c   1.000
_cell.angle_alpha   90.00
_cell.angle_beta   90.00
_cell.angle_gamma   90.00
#
_symmetry.space_group_name_H-M   'P 1'
#
loop_
_entity.id
_entity.type
_entity.pdbx_description
1 polymer ?
#
loop_
_entity_poly.entity_id
_entity_poly.type
_entity_poly.pdbx_seq_one_letter_code
_entity_poly.pdbx_strand_id
1 'polypeptide(L)'
;MSLDASRWAWQIRQKQKKGGCLKALKKLVLLSLADRASEEHCAYPSMSRLVEDTEMDRKTVLKIIEELIEDGLIIDTGERKGKTKQVKVYQLVGVKGRESEPSLIFFDSENDDSKSPKDGTVPTMEQYQQFHERVPTIPSKSPNVGTRNLSKNLLLESKNKKDWLCFKKLRQEIFLADENLDFEHIAKSKWAEREKRAFEIYNAGRDICDDLMNYHFADWLINAYHTKYEGRPDYNSINKQNRTSLKREGLSHKQILAFAAKLAHHPGVAGKIGAPGESFDQLGARIALKLGDPVEAKKLEPFLREVGFKGELLGTA
;
A
#
# COMPACT_ATOMS: atom_id res chain seq x y z
N MET A 1 -10.93 17.95 11.25
CA MET A 1 -10.04 18.56 10.27
C MET A 1 -10.04 17.69 9.03
N SER A 2 -10.60 18.18 7.93
CA SER A 2 -10.60 17.47 6.65
C SER A 2 -9.35 17.82 5.85
N LEU A 3 -8.52 16.82 5.56
CA LEU A 3 -7.32 16.98 4.73
C LEU A 3 -7.67 17.38 3.30
N ASP A 4 -8.76 16.83 2.77
CA ASP A 4 -9.18 17.06 1.40
C ASP A 4 -9.71 18.51 1.24
N ALA A 5 -10.40 19.04 2.26
CA ALA A 5 -10.80 20.45 2.30
C ALA A 5 -9.57 21.38 2.31
N SER A 6 -8.56 21.08 3.12
CA SER A 6 -7.33 21.89 3.19
C SER A 6 -6.56 21.90 1.87
N ARG A 7 -6.45 20.74 1.20
CA ARG A 7 -5.83 20.63 -0.13
C ARG A 7 -6.60 21.42 -1.18
N TRP A 8 -7.92 21.28 -1.19
CA TRP A 8 -8.81 22.03 -2.08
C TRP A 8 -8.62 23.55 -1.92
N ALA A 9 -8.61 24.06 -0.68
CA ALA A 9 -8.39 25.48 -0.40
C ALA A 9 -7.03 25.99 -0.91
N TRP A 10 -5.98 25.16 -0.84
CA TRP A 10 -4.66 25.50 -1.40
C TRP A 10 -4.64 25.56 -2.93
N GLN A 11 -5.38 24.67 -3.59
CA GLN A 11 -5.44 24.59 -5.05
C GLN A 11 -6.24 25.74 -5.66
N ILE A 12 -7.31 26.19 -4.99
CA ILE A 12 -8.15 27.28 -5.50
C ILE A 12 -7.33 28.55 -5.75
N ARG A 13 -7.62 29.14 -6.91
CA ARG A 13 -7.16 30.47 -7.30
C ARG A 13 -8.31 31.45 -7.11
N GLN A 14 -8.14 32.36 -6.17
CA GLN A 14 -9.15 33.38 -5.88
C GLN A 14 -9.06 34.52 -6.88
N LYS A 15 -10.21 34.98 -7.34
CA LYS A 15 -10.33 36.10 -8.27
C LYS A 15 -10.19 37.41 -7.50
N GLN A 16 -9.47 38.37 -8.08
CA GLN A 16 -9.37 39.72 -7.52
C GLN A 16 -10.53 40.56 -8.06
N LYS A 17 -11.43 41.02 -7.17
CA LYS A 17 -12.53 41.94 -7.51
C LYS A 17 -12.07 43.38 -7.24
N LYS A 18 -12.39 44.32 -8.14
CA LYS A 18 -12.10 45.75 -7.95
C LYS A 18 -12.94 46.26 -6.77
N GLY A 19 -12.29 46.76 -5.71
CA GLY A 19 -12.95 47.17 -4.46
C GLY A 19 -13.26 46.05 -3.46
N GLY A 20 -12.92 44.80 -3.80
CA GLY A 20 -13.03 43.64 -2.91
C GLY A 20 -11.82 43.44 -2.02
N CYS A 21 -11.87 42.41 -1.18
CA CYS A 21 -10.77 42.04 -0.29
C CYS A 21 -9.55 41.50 -1.07
N LEU A 22 -8.35 41.59 -0.46
CA LEU A 22 -7.12 41.06 -1.05
C LEU A 22 -7.19 39.54 -1.22
N LYS A 23 -6.74 39.03 -2.37
CA LYS A 23 -6.66 37.58 -2.65
C LYS A 23 -5.92 36.77 -1.57
N ALA A 24 -4.92 37.35 -0.90
CA ALA A 24 -4.19 36.65 0.14
C ALA A 24 -5.05 36.47 1.41
N LEU A 25 -5.78 37.52 1.79
CA LEU A 25 -6.64 37.53 2.98
C LEU A 25 -7.84 36.61 2.81
N LYS A 26 -8.49 36.67 1.64
CA LYS A 26 -9.55 35.73 1.28
C LYS A 26 -9.06 34.28 1.36
N LYS A 27 -7.83 34.00 0.93
CA LYS A 27 -7.27 32.64 0.94
C LYS A 27 -6.99 32.17 2.35
N LEU A 28 -6.51 33.07 3.21
CA LEU A 28 -6.26 32.78 4.61
C LEU A 28 -7.56 32.43 5.36
N VAL A 29 -8.63 33.22 5.17
CA VAL A 29 -9.94 32.91 5.76
C VAL A 29 -10.48 31.58 5.23
N LEU A 30 -10.38 31.32 3.93
CA LEU A 30 -10.80 30.04 3.35
C LEU A 30 -10.02 28.84 3.92
N LEU A 31 -8.70 29.00 4.12
CA LEU A 31 -7.85 27.99 4.74
C LEU A 31 -8.26 27.75 6.20
N SER A 32 -8.54 28.80 6.97
CA SER A 32 -9.02 28.65 8.35
C SER A 32 -10.37 27.92 8.45
N LEU A 33 -11.25 28.10 7.47
CA LEU A 33 -12.50 27.34 7.36
C LEU A 33 -12.24 25.87 6.99
N ALA A 34 -11.34 25.63 6.04
CA ALA A 34 -10.98 24.29 5.56
C ALA A 34 -10.30 23.43 6.63
N ASP A 35 -9.41 24.02 7.43
CA ASP A 35 -8.75 23.39 8.56
C ASP A 35 -9.76 22.82 9.57
N ARG A 36 -10.87 23.53 9.75
CA ARG A 36 -11.93 23.20 10.71
C ARG A 36 -13.11 22.47 10.10
N ALA A 37 -13.03 22.09 8.83
CA ALA A 37 -14.08 21.33 8.17
C ALA A 37 -14.20 19.90 8.72
N SER A 38 -15.44 19.42 8.83
CA SER A 38 -15.79 18.03 9.08
C SER A 38 -15.64 17.18 7.81
N GLU A 39 -15.89 15.88 7.92
CA GLU A 39 -15.90 14.93 6.80
C GLU A 39 -16.94 15.30 5.74
N GLU A 40 -18.07 15.87 6.16
CA GLU A 40 -19.15 16.39 5.29
C GLU A 40 -18.82 17.74 4.63
N HIS A 41 -17.56 18.19 4.73
CA HIS A 41 -17.10 19.48 4.19
C HIS A 41 -17.80 20.70 4.83
N CYS A 42 -18.31 20.53 6.05
CA CYS A 42 -18.98 21.58 6.81
C CYS A 42 -18.06 22.15 7.90
N ALA A 43 -17.99 23.47 8.02
CA ALA A 43 -17.20 24.20 9.00
C ALA A 43 -18.11 25.15 9.80
N TYR A 44 -17.99 25.12 11.12
CA TYR A 44 -18.75 26.00 12.03
C TYR A 44 -17.85 26.72 13.03
N PRO A 45 -16.79 27.43 12.59
CA PRO A 45 -16.01 28.27 13.49
C PRO A 45 -16.84 29.46 13.98
N SER A 46 -16.64 29.86 15.24
CA SER A 46 -17.16 31.11 15.75
C SER A 46 -16.45 32.30 15.09
N MET A 47 -17.11 33.46 15.06
CA MET A 47 -16.50 34.66 14.48
C MET A 47 -15.24 35.10 15.24
N SER A 48 -15.25 35.00 16.58
CA SER A 48 -14.06 35.27 17.40
C SER A 48 -12.91 34.34 17.02
N ARG A 49 -13.21 33.06 16.74
CA ARG A 49 -12.18 32.12 16.34
C ARG A 49 -11.54 32.46 15.00
N LEU A 50 -12.34 32.87 14.00
CA LEU A 50 -11.80 33.30 12.71
C LEU A 50 -10.94 34.56 12.84
N VAL A 51 -11.32 35.48 13.73
CA VAL A 51 -10.53 36.68 14.05
C VAL A 51 -9.18 36.28 14.68
N GLU A 52 -9.16 35.33 15.61
CA GLU A 52 -7.93 34.81 16.20
C GLU A 52 -7.03 34.12 15.16
N ASP A 53 -7.60 33.24 14.33
CA ASP A 53 -6.83 32.44 13.37
C ASP A 53 -6.26 33.28 12.21
N THR A 54 -6.88 34.42 11.91
CA THR A 54 -6.48 35.27 10.78
C THR A 54 -5.85 36.59 11.19
N GLU A 55 -5.89 36.93 12.48
CA GLU A 55 -5.45 38.21 13.05
C GLU A 55 -6.09 39.43 12.36
N MET A 56 -7.29 39.27 11.81
CA MET A 56 -8.02 40.33 11.10
C MET A 56 -9.19 40.89 11.92
N ASP A 57 -9.55 42.15 11.64
CA ASP A 57 -10.75 42.75 12.22
C ASP A 57 -12.02 41.96 11.87
N ARG A 58 -12.93 41.85 12.84
CA ARG A 58 -14.23 41.16 12.70
C ARG A 58 -15.02 41.60 11.46
N LYS A 59 -15.03 42.90 11.14
CA LYS A 59 -15.73 43.45 9.96
C LYS A 59 -15.09 42.97 8.65
N THR A 60 -13.77 42.85 8.62
CA THR A 60 -13.01 42.36 7.47
C THR A 60 -13.28 40.88 7.24
N VAL A 61 -13.26 40.07 8.31
CA VAL A 61 -13.61 38.64 8.22
C VAL A 61 -15.04 38.45 7.70
N LEU A 62 -16.01 39.21 8.20
CA LEU A 62 -17.39 39.17 7.71
C LEU A 62 -17.49 39.50 6.22
N LYS A 63 -16.86 40.59 5.78
CA LYS A 63 -16.82 40.98 4.37
C LYS A 63 -16.17 39.90 3.50
N ILE A 64 -15.09 39.27 3.98
CA ILE A 64 -14.44 38.18 3.25
C ILE A 64 -15.37 36.97 3.13
N ILE A 65 -16.09 36.59 4.18
CA ILE A 65 -17.06 35.48 4.13
C ILE A 65 -18.15 35.79 3.10
N GLU A 66 -18.71 37.01 3.09
CA GLU A 66 -19.68 37.43 2.08
C GLU A 66 -19.12 37.30 0.66
N GLU A 67 -17.89 37.78 0.43
CA GLU A 67 -17.23 37.64 -0.87
C GLU A 67 -16.95 36.16 -1.23
N LEU A 68 -16.64 35.29 -0.27
CA LEU A 68 -16.46 33.85 -0.50
C LEU A 68 -17.78 33.14 -0.85
N ILE A 69 -18.90 33.61 -0.30
CA ILE A 69 -20.25 33.15 -0.66
C ILE A 69 -20.59 33.62 -2.08
N GLU A 70 -20.34 34.89 -2.40
CA GLU A 70 -20.52 35.44 -3.76
C GLU A 70 -19.67 34.70 -4.79
N ASP A 71 -18.42 34.36 -4.43
CA ASP A 71 -17.49 33.61 -5.28
C ASP A 71 -17.91 32.12 -5.43
N GLY A 72 -18.94 31.66 -4.72
CA GLY A 72 -19.48 30.30 -4.77
C GLY A 72 -18.57 29.24 -4.13
N LEU A 73 -17.61 29.66 -3.30
CA LEU A 73 -16.66 28.75 -2.65
C LEU A 73 -17.23 28.18 -1.35
N ILE A 74 -18.12 28.91 -0.68
CA ILE A 74 -18.80 28.48 0.54
C ILE A 74 -20.29 28.80 0.49
N ILE A 75 -21.10 28.01 1.19
CA ILE A 75 -22.56 28.20 1.32
C ILE A 75 -22.94 28.21 2.80
N ASP A 76 -23.77 29.16 3.24
CA ASP A 76 -24.42 29.09 4.55
C ASP A 76 -25.54 28.05 4.49
N THR A 77 -25.37 26.94 5.19
CA THR A 77 -26.33 25.81 5.21
C THR A 77 -27.66 26.18 5.90
N GLY A 78 -27.72 27.33 6.58
CA GLY A 78 -28.86 27.72 7.42
C GLY A 78 -28.83 27.10 8.81
N GLU A 79 -28.03 26.05 9.02
CA GLU A 79 -27.87 25.44 10.34
C GLU A 79 -27.10 26.35 11.30
N ARG A 80 -27.43 26.21 12.59
CA ARG A 80 -26.73 26.91 13.67
C ARG A 80 -26.34 25.93 14.77
N LYS A 81 -25.06 25.94 15.16
CA LYS A 81 -24.50 25.05 16.19
C LYS A 81 -24.08 25.81 17.45
N GLY A 82 -23.86 25.06 18.53
CA GLY A 82 -23.47 25.56 19.86
C GLY A 82 -24.65 25.74 20.84
N LYS A 83 -24.33 25.94 22.13
CA LYS A 83 -25.32 26.07 23.22
C LYS A 83 -26.35 27.17 22.96
N THR A 84 -25.92 28.31 22.41
CA THR A 84 -26.77 29.46 22.09
C THR A 84 -27.37 29.42 20.68
N LYS A 85 -27.06 28.41 19.86
CA LYS A 85 -27.47 28.30 18.43
C LYS A 85 -27.16 29.55 17.60
N GLN A 86 -26.02 30.19 17.85
CA GLN A 86 -25.61 31.40 17.12
C GLN A 86 -24.54 31.15 16.05
N VAL A 87 -23.83 30.02 16.10
CA VAL A 87 -22.69 29.77 15.21
C VAL A 87 -23.19 29.23 13.88
N LYS A 88 -22.97 29.98 12.80
CA LYS A 88 -23.34 29.58 11.43
C LYS A 88 -22.50 28.39 10.96
N VAL A 89 -23.15 27.45 10.27
CA VAL A 89 -22.49 26.31 9.64
C VAL A 89 -22.34 26.60 8.14
N TYR A 90 -21.09 26.67 7.69
CA TYR A 90 -20.73 26.89 6.29
C TYR A 90 -20.31 25.57 5.64
N GLN A 91 -20.77 25.30 4.43
CA GLN A 91 -20.33 24.17 3.62
C GLN A 91 -19.33 24.64 2.57
N LEU A 92 -18.22 23.92 2.40
CA LEU A 92 -17.20 24.17 1.39
C LEU A 92 -17.59 23.49 0.08
N VAL A 93 -17.76 24.26 -0.99
CA VAL A 93 -18.30 23.76 -2.26
C VAL A 93 -17.18 23.39 -3.22
N GLY A 94 -17.15 22.13 -3.66
CA GLY A 94 -16.15 21.64 -4.61
C GLY A 94 -14.98 20.87 -3.97
N VAL A 95 -15.05 20.60 -2.66
CA VAL A 95 -14.17 19.61 -2.04
C VAL A 95 -14.57 18.23 -2.57
N LYS A 96 -13.66 17.55 -3.27
CA LYS A 96 -13.84 16.14 -3.67
C LYS A 96 -13.35 15.26 -2.52
N GLY A 97 -14.26 14.64 -1.80
CA GLY A 97 -13.92 13.63 -0.79
C GLY A 97 -13.38 12.36 -1.45
N ARG A 98 -12.54 11.60 -0.74
CA ARG A 98 -12.06 10.29 -1.24
C ARG A 98 -13.18 9.26 -1.40
N GLU A 99 -14.33 9.51 -0.79
CA GLU A 99 -15.50 8.63 -0.83
C GLU A 99 -16.43 8.90 -2.02
N SER A 100 -16.19 9.98 -2.77
CA SER A 100 -17.11 10.44 -3.82
C SER A 100 -16.70 10.11 -5.27
N GLU A 101 -15.74 9.20 -5.50
CA GLU A 101 -15.42 8.72 -6.85
C GLU A 101 -15.25 7.19 -6.85
N PRO A 102 -16.10 6.43 -7.58
CA PRO A 102 -15.80 5.09 -8.02
C PRO A 102 -14.56 5.12 -8.92
N SER A 103 -13.67 4.17 -8.72
CA SER A 103 -12.50 3.88 -9.54
C SER A 103 -12.79 3.94 -11.05
N LEU A 104 -12.06 4.78 -11.78
CA LEU A 104 -11.36 4.48 -13.03
C LEU A 104 -10.62 5.75 -13.48
N ILE A 105 -9.33 5.85 -13.21
CA ILE A 105 -8.45 6.73 -13.98
C ILE A 105 -7.56 5.80 -14.80
N PHE A 106 -7.90 5.70 -16.08
CA PHE A 106 -7.03 5.25 -17.14
C PHE A 106 -5.74 6.09 -17.11
N PHE A 107 -4.59 5.41 -17.20
CA PHE A 107 -3.31 6.07 -17.44
C PHE A 107 -3.32 6.60 -18.87
N ASP A 108 -3.74 7.84 -19.05
CA ASP A 108 -3.49 8.55 -20.29
C ASP A 108 -2.02 9.01 -20.26
N SER A 109 -1.19 8.17 -20.90
CA SER A 109 0.09 8.56 -21.48
C SER A 109 -0.17 9.64 -22.50
N GLU A 110 0.37 10.85 -22.30
CA GLU A 110 0.80 11.70 -23.42
C GLU A 110 1.73 12.83 -22.98
N ASN A 111 2.92 12.81 -23.60
CA ASN A 111 3.81 13.94 -23.93
C ASN A 111 4.58 14.63 -22.80
N ASP A 112 5.74 14.03 -22.43
CA ASP A 112 6.88 14.78 -21.89
C ASP A 112 7.94 14.91 -23.01
N ASP A 113 7.95 16.08 -23.66
CA ASP A 113 8.92 16.43 -24.69
C ASP A 113 10.33 16.45 -24.11
N SER A 114 11.09 15.44 -24.51
CA SER A 114 12.50 15.27 -24.22
C SER A 114 13.32 16.36 -24.93
N LYS A 115 13.83 17.35 -24.19
CA LYS A 115 14.95 18.17 -24.65
C LYS A 115 16.19 17.90 -23.82
N SER A 116 17.02 16.94 -24.28
CA SER A 116 18.42 16.84 -23.89
C SER A 116 19.21 18.07 -24.35
N PRO A 117 20.12 18.59 -23.53
CA PRO A 117 21.31 19.28 -24.02
C PRO A 117 22.52 18.34 -24.00
N LYS A 118 23.34 18.53 -25.03
CA LYS A 118 24.48 17.73 -25.46
C LYS A 118 25.68 17.86 -24.51
N ASP A 119 26.53 16.84 -24.57
CA ASP A 119 27.83 16.69 -23.91
C ASP A 119 28.72 17.94 -23.95
N GLY A 120 29.56 18.10 -22.91
CA GLY A 120 30.69 19.02 -22.95
C GLY A 120 31.40 19.26 -21.62
N THR A 121 32.39 18.43 -21.33
CA THR A 121 33.65 18.78 -20.64
C THR A 121 33.62 19.03 -19.13
N VAL A 122 34.25 18.10 -18.40
CA VAL A 122 34.72 18.24 -17.02
C VAL A 122 35.90 19.21 -16.96
N PRO A 123 35.93 20.13 -15.98
CA PRO A 123 37.19 20.49 -15.34
C PRO A 123 37.14 20.24 -13.82
N THR A 124 38.07 19.39 -13.40
CA THR A 124 39.03 19.55 -12.31
C THR A 124 38.65 20.41 -11.10
N MET A 125 38.80 19.78 -9.92
CA MET A 125 38.77 20.36 -8.57
C MET A 125 39.47 21.72 -8.48
N GLU A 126 38.75 22.75 -8.01
CA GLU A 126 39.35 23.95 -7.43
C GLU A 126 38.67 24.34 -6.12
N GLN A 127 39.47 25.00 -5.29
CA GLN A 127 39.38 25.13 -3.85
C GLN A 127 38.18 25.93 -3.35
N TYR A 128 37.74 25.58 -2.12
CA TYR A 128 36.87 26.39 -1.28
C TYR A 128 37.40 27.83 -1.17
N GLN A 129 36.67 28.81 -1.72
CA GLN A 129 36.82 30.21 -1.33
C GLN A 129 35.79 30.54 -0.26
N GLN A 130 36.31 30.85 0.93
CA GLN A 130 35.57 31.31 2.08
C GLN A 130 35.24 32.79 1.88
N PHE A 131 34.02 33.08 1.41
CA PHE A 131 33.54 34.47 1.35
C PHE A 131 33.04 34.92 2.71
N HIS A 132 33.60 36.02 3.19
CA HIS A 132 33.16 36.78 4.35
C HIS A 132 31.84 37.48 4.01
N GLU A 133 30.90 37.40 4.95
CA GLU A 133 29.49 37.83 4.88
C GLU A 133 29.17 38.94 3.86
N ARG A 134 28.43 38.57 2.81
CA ARG A 134 27.47 39.46 2.13
C ARG A 134 26.22 38.66 1.78
N VAL A 135 25.07 39.28 2.03
CA VAL A 135 23.72 38.77 1.77
C VAL A 135 23.64 38.08 0.39
N PRO A 136 23.08 36.86 0.27
CA PRO A 136 23.00 36.19 -1.01
C PRO A 136 22.11 36.97 -1.98
N THR A 137 22.72 37.56 -3.01
CA THR A 137 21.98 38.08 -4.17
C THR A 137 21.48 36.88 -4.97
N ILE A 138 20.22 36.52 -4.79
CA ILE A 138 19.59 35.41 -5.53
C ILE A 138 19.53 35.83 -7.02
N PRO A 139 20.11 35.06 -7.95
CA PRO A 139 20.01 35.36 -9.38
C PRO A 139 18.54 35.38 -9.81
N SER A 140 18.15 36.39 -10.59
CA SER A 140 16.77 36.58 -11.08
C SER A 140 16.28 35.50 -12.05
N LYS A 141 17.12 34.50 -12.35
CA LYS A 141 16.78 33.27 -13.07
C LYS A 141 17.15 32.04 -12.25
N SER A 142 16.40 31.80 -11.17
CA SER A 142 16.38 30.48 -10.52
C SER A 142 15.77 29.46 -11.47
N PRO A 143 16.29 28.22 -11.58
CA PRO A 143 15.56 27.13 -12.21
C PRO A 143 14.23 26.91 -11.46
N ASN A 144 13.16 26.61 -12.19
CA ASN A 144 11.76 26.47 -11.72
C ASN A 144 11.53 25.36 -10.65
N VAL A 145 12.59 24.79 -10.10
CA VAL A 145 12.58 23.60 -9.24
C VAL A 145 13.06 23.90 -7.81
N GLY A 146 13.54 25.11 -7.54
CA GLY A 146 14.20 25.48 -6.27
C GLY A 146 13.31 25.87 -5.06
N THR A 147 11.98 25.64 -5.06
CA THR A 147 11.12 26.04 -3.92
C THR A 147 10.03 25.04 -3.52
N ARG A 148 10.10 23.79 -3.99
CA ARG A 148 9.16 22.75 -3.59
C ARG A 148 9.86 21.66 -2.80
N ASN A 149 10.00 21.86 -1.49
CA ASN A 149 10.35 20.79 -0.53
C ASN A 149 9.22 19.74 -0.38
N LEU A 150 8.61 19.31 -1.48
CA LEU A 150 7.66 18.21 -1.54
C LEU A 150 7.89 17.49 -2.86
N SER A 151 8.68 16.41 -2.82
CA SER A 151 8.70 15.44 -3.92
C SER A 151 7.27 14.97 -4.16
N LYS A 152 6.76 15.09 -5.39
CA LYS A 152 5.39 14.74 -5.80
C LYS A 152 5.00 13.26 -5.56
N ASN A 153 5.88 12.44 -4.99
CA ASN A 153 5.65 11.04 -4.64
C ASN A 153 5.43 10.87 -3.13
N LEU A 154 4.31 11.37 -2.60
CA LEU A 154 3.76 10.91 -1.33
C LEU A 154 2.56 10.01 -1.60
N LEU A 155 2.83 8.83 -2.17
CA LEU A 155 1.91 7.70 -2.09
C LEU A 155 2.33 6.86 -0.89
N LEU A 156 1.46 6.87 0.12
CA LEU A 156 1.28 5.88 1.19
C LEU A 156 2.19 5.82 2.46
N GLU A 157 3.26 6.60 2.62
CA GLU A 157 4.14 6.40 3.80
C GLU A 157 4.09 7.45 4.93
N SER A 158 3.27 8.52 4.84
CA SER A 158 3.25 9.55 5.90
C SER A 158 2.01 9.46 6.79
N LYS A 159 2.01 8.47 7.70
CA LYS A 159 1.43 8.67 9.03
C LYS A 159 2.58 8.97 9.98
N ASN A 160 2.83 10.25 10.22
CA ASN A 160 3.77 10.74 11.22
C ASN A 160 3.42 10.19 12.62
N LYS A 161 4.00 9.03 12.95
CA LYS A 161 4.77 8.90 14.18
C LYS A 161 6.23 8.92 13.74
N LYS A 162 7.15 9.39 14.59
CA LYS A 162 8.59 9.16 14.39
C LYS A 162 8.82 7.65 14.60
N ASP A 163 8.34 6.84 13.65
CA ASP A 163 8.50 5.40 13.63
C ASP A 163 9.93 5.18 13.19
N TRP A 164 10.73 4.59 14.07
CA TRP A 164 12.13 4.24 13.78
C TRP A 164 12.22 3.35 12.53
N LEU A 165 11.12 2.66 12.17
CA LEU A 165 11.05 1.74 11.05
C LEU A 165 10.85 2.46 9.70
N CYS A 166 11.83 2.35 8.81
CA CYS A 166 11.76 2.82 7.43
C CYS A 166 11.67 1.64 6.45
N PHE A 167 10.51 1.46 5.80
CA PHE A 167 10.27 0.34 4.88
C PHE A 167 11.27 0.30 3.71
N LYS A 168 11.70 1.45 3.19
CA LYS A 168 12.70 1.50 2.11
C LYS A 168 14.06 0.96 2.55
N LYS A 169 14.52 1.36 3.74
CA LYS A 169 15.77 0.87 4.33
C LYS A 169 15.65 -0.61 4.65
N LEU A 170 14.58 -1.01 5.33
CA LEU A 170 14.30 -2.41 5.68
C LEU A 170 14.32 -3.33 4.43
N ARG A 171 13.66 -2.91 3.35
CA ARG A 171 13.66 -3.65 2.07
C ARG A 171 15.08 -3.81 1.51
N GLN A 172 15.89 -2.76 1.58
CA GLN A 172 17.26 -2.80 1.10
C GLN A 172 18.11 -3.75 1.94
N GLU A 173 18.03 -3.66 3.27
CA GLU A 173 18.78 -4.55 4.18
C GLU A 173 18.38 -6.02 4.00
N ILE A 174 17.08 -6.30 3.87
CA ILE A 174 16.60 -7.66 3.62
C ILE A 174 17.10 -8.18 2.27
N PHE A 175 17.05 -7.36 1.22
CA PHE A 175 17.56 -7.75 -0.10
C PHE A 175 19.07 -8.01 -0.09
N LEU A 176 19.84 -7.22 0.66
CA LEU A 176 21.29 -7.42 0.80
C LEU A 176 21.64 -8.69 1.58
N ALA A 177 20.79 -9.09 2.53
CA ALA A 177 21.02 -10.28 3.35
C ALA A 177 20.51 -11.58 2.69
N ASP A 178 19.39 -11.51 1.96
CA ASP A 178 18.81 -12.65 1.24
C ASP A 178 18.07 -12.18 -0.03
N GLU A 179 18.73 -12.33 -1.18
CA GLU A 179 18.20 -11.91 -2.48
C GLU A 179 16.94 -12.70 -2.90
N ASN A 180 16.73 -13.89 -2.34
CA ASN A 180 15.61 -14.76 -2.70
C ASN A 180 14.34 -14.47 -1.89
N LEU A 181 14.44 -13.61 -0.87
CA LEU A 181 13.36 -13.32 0.05
C LEU A 181 12.43 -12.23 -0.51
N ASP A 182 11.17 -12.58 -0.77
CA ASP A 182 10.19 -11.60 -1.25
C ASP A 182 9.72 -10.68 -0.11
N PHE A 183 10.32 -9.49 -0.04
CA PHE A 183 9.95 -8.45 0.92
C PHE A 183 8.45 -8.10 0.87
N GLU A 184 7.84 -8.08 -0.32
CA GLU A 184 6.43 -7.72 -0.48
C GLU A 184 5.51 -8.75 0.17
N HIS A 185 5.92 -10.01 0.18
CA HIS A 185 5.23 -11.10 0.85
C HIS A 185 5.32 -10.95 2.37
N ILE A 186 6.52 -10.69 2.90
CA ILE A 186 6.75 -10.52 4.34
C ILE A 186 6.01 -9.29 4.86
N ALA A 187 6.11 -8.15 4.18
CA ALA A 187 5.48 -6.90 4.60
C ALA A 187 3.95 -6.99 4.66
N LYS A 188 3.33 -7.84 3.82
CA LYS A 188 1.88 -8.08 3.81
C LYS A 188 1.42 -9.12 4.83
N SER A 189 2.35 -9.87 5.42
CA SER A 189 2.03 -10.95 6.33
C SER A 189 1.63 -10.45 7.72
N LYS A 190 0.62 -11.08 8.34
CA LYS A 190 0.20 -10.75 9.71
C LYS A 190 1.26 -11.07 10.77
N TRP A 191 2.15 -12.04 10.48
CA TRP A 191 3.18 -12.44 11.43
C TRP A 191 4.32 -11.42 11.51
N ALA A 192 4.61 -10.69 10.43
CA ALA A 192 5.61 -9.61 10.47
C ALA A 192 5.23 -8.50 11.46
N GLU A 193 3.94 -8.14 11.56
CA GLU A 193 3.47 -7.18 12.58
C GLU A 193 3.66 -7.71 14.01
N ARG A 194 3.46 -9.01 14.22
CA ARG A 194 3.68 -9.66 15.52
C ARG A 194 5.16 -9.61 15.91
N GLU A 195 6.04 -9.94 14.97
CA GLU A 195 7.50 -9.90 15.19
C GLU A 195 8.00 -8.46 15.39
N LYS A 196 7.43 -7.45 14.70
CA LYS A 196 7.69 -6.03 14.98
C LYS A 196 7.43 -5.69 16.45
N ARG A 197 6.26 -6.05 16.98
CA ARG A 197 5.91 -5.78 18.39
C ARG A 197 6.85 -6.50 19.36
N ALA A 198 7.23 -7.75 19.06
CA ALA A 198 8.15 -8.52 19.90
C ALA A 198 9.54 -7.87 19.93
N PHE A 199 10.02 -7.40 18.79
CA PHE A 199 11.28 -6.68 18.66
C PHE A 199 11.28 -5.35 19.42
N GLU A 200 10.20 -4.57 19.32
CA GLU A 200 10.05 -3.32 20.07
C GLU A 200 10.08 -3.55 21.59
N ILE A 201 9.39 -4.58 22.08
CA ILE A 201 9.40 -4.95 23.51
C ILE A 201 10.81 -5.38 23.95
N TYR A 202 11.51 -6.17 23.13
CA TYR A 202 12.86 -6.64 23.44
C TYR A 202 13.88 -5.51 23.54
N ASN A 203 13.68 -4.43 22.76
CA ASN A 203 14.58 -3.28 22.70
C ASN A 203 14.09 -2.06 23.51
N ALA A 204 12.94 -2.14 24.19
CA ALA A 204 12.31 -0.98 24.87
C ALA A 204 13.19 -0.30 25.94
N GLY A 205 14.21 -0.98 26.46
CA GLY A 205 15.17 -0.44 27.44
C GLY A 205 16.58 -0.22 26.88
N ARG A 206 16.79 -0.38 25.57
CA ARG A 206 18.10 -0.22 24.92
C ARG A 206 18.15 1.12 24.20
N ASP A 207 19.26 1.85 24.36
CA ASP A 207 19.49 3.09 23.63
C ASP A 207 20.13 2.77 22.28
N ILE A 208 19.29 2.45 21.29
CA ILE A 208 19.69 2.09 19.93
C ILE A 208 19.16 3.17 18.99
N CYS A 209 20.02 3.69 18.12
CA CYS A 209 19.58 4.69 17.14
C CYS A 209 18.68 4.08 16.05
N ASP A 210 17.81 4.92 15.48
CA ASP A 210 16.78 4.49 14.50
C ASP A 210 17.37 3.71 13.30
N ASP A 211 18.57 4.10 12.85
CA ASP A 211 19.25 3.42 11.73
C ASP A 211 19.67 1.99 12.10
N LEU A 212 20.21 1.80 13.30
CA LEU A 212 20.63 0.48 13.78
C LEU A 212 19.43 -0.40 14.15
N MET A 213 18.33 0.22 14.61
CA MET A 213 17.07 -0.49 14.85
C MET A 213 16.52 -1.11 13.55
N ASN A 214 16.58 -0.41 12.42
CA ASN A 214 16.18 -0.97 11.12
C ASN A 214 17.02 -2.18 10.72
N TYR A 215 18.33 -2.09 10.88
CA TYR A 215 19.27 -3.17 10.56
C TYR A 215 18.98 -4.42 11.41
N HIS A 216 18.92 -4.26 12.74
CA HIS A 216 18.64 -5.37 13.65
C HIS A 216 17.26 -6.00 13.44
N PHE A 217 16.28 -5.20 13.01
CA PHE A 217 14.97 -5.72 12.70
C PHE A 217 14.94 -6.52 11.39
N ALA A 218 15.75 -6.15 10.39
CA ALA A 218 15.92 -6.94 9.18
C ALA A 218 16.41 -8.36 9.52
N ASP A 219 17.48 -8.47 10.31
CA ASP A 219 18.02 -9.75 10.78
C ASP A 219 16.99 -10.54 11.60
N TRP A 220 16.22 -9.85 12.46
CA TRP A 220 15.15 -10.47 13.23
C TRP A 220 14.08 -11.10 12.32
N LEU A 221 13.64 -10.37 11.28
CA LEU A 221 12.63 -10.86 10.35
C LEU A 221 13.13 -12.03 9.51
N ILE A 222 14.36 -11.96 9.01
CA ILE A 222 14.98 -13.04 8.22
C ILE A 222 15.08 -14.31 9.06
N ASN A 223 15.59 -14.20 10.29
CA ASN A 223 15.67 -15.33 11.20
C ASN A 223 14.29 -15.88 11.56
N ALA A 224 13.32 -15.01 11.85
CA ALA A 224 11.96 -15.44 12.14
C ALA A 224 11.31 -16.16 10.95
N TYR A 225 11.54 -15.67 9.73
CA TYR A 225 11.06 -16.29 8.50
C TYR A 225 11.59 -17.72 8.40
N HIS A 226 12.91 -17.89 8.34
CA HIS A 226 13.55 -19.20 8.16
C HIS A 226 13.26 -20.18 9.32
N THR A 227 13.16 -19.70 10.55
CA THR A 227 13.00 -20.59 11.72
C THR A 227 11.54 -20.94 12.06
N LYS A 228 10.58 -20.06 11.77
CA LYS A 228 9.19 -20.20 12.27
C LYS A 228 8.13 -20.20 11.17
N TYR A 229 8.41 -19.58 10.02
CA TYR A 229 7.38 -19.25 9.03
C TYR A 229 7.66 -19.79 7.63
N GLU A 230 8.88 -20.28 7.37
CA GLU A 230 9.22 -20.98 6.14
C GLU A 230 8.32 -22.22 6.00
N GLY A 231 7.60 -22.29 4.88
CA GLY A 231 6.67 -23.39 4.59
C GLY A 231 5.27 -23.29 5.22
N ARG A 232 4.90 -22.17 5.88
CA ARG A 232 3.48 -21.95 6.21
C ARG A 232 2.70 -21.62 4.93
N PRO A 233 1.64 -22.37 4.58
CA PRO A 233 0.78 -21.99 3.47
C PRO A 233 0.04 -20.72 3.85
N ASP A 234 0.37 -19.64 3.16
CA ASP A 234 -0.30 -18.37 3.33
C ASP A 234 -1.75 -18.51 2.88
N TYR A 235 -2.71 -18.05 3.70
CA TYR A 235 -4.15 -18.19 3.43
C TYR A 235 -4.59 -17.49 2.12
N ASN A 236 -3.71 -16.64 1.56
CA ASN A 236 -3.88 -15.95 0.28
C ASN A 236 -3.33 -16.72 -0.94
N SER A 237 -2.71 -17.89 -0.77
CA SER A 237 -2.30 -18.78 -1.88
C SER A 237 -3.44 -19.63 -2.45
N ILE A 238 -4.61 -19.68 -1.79
CA ILE A 238 -5.74 -20.52 -2.25
C ILE A 238 -6.38 -19.98 -3.53
N ASN A 239 -6.21 -18.68 -3.87
CA ASN A 239 -6.85 -18.06 -5.03
C ASN A 239 -5.92 -17.76 -6.21
N LYS A 240 -4.72 -18.36 -6.27
CA LYS A 240 -3.78 -18.19 -7.39
C LYS A 240 -3.24 -19.50 -7.97
N GLN A 241 -3.99 -20.60 -7.85
CA GLN A 241 -3.69 -21.86 -8.55
C GLN A 241 -4.64 -22.18 -9.72
N ASN A 242 -5.40 -21.19 -10.20
CA ASN A 242 -6.07 -21.29 -11.50
C ASN A 242 -5.38 -20.36 -12.50
N ARG A 243 -4.19 -20.77 -12.96
CA ARG A 243 -3.67 -20.44 -14.30
C ARG A 243 -2.41 -21.26 -14.58
N THR A 244 -2.63 -22.33 -15.35
CA THR A 244 -1.73 -22.83 -16.39
C THR A 244 -0.24 -22.89 -16.02
N SER A 245 0.17 -23.98 -15.39
CA SER A 245 1.43 -24.63 -15.73
C SER A 245 1.20 -26.13 -15.69
N LEU A 246 1.58 -26.81 -16.77
CA LEU A 246 1.70 -28.26 -16.83
C LEU A 246 2.78 -28.68 -15.83
N LYS A 247 2.43 -28.77 -14.55
CA LYS A 247 3.31 -29.30 -13.50
C LYS A 247 3.25 -30.81 -13.56
N ARG A 248 4.34 -31.38 -14.10
CA ARG A 248 4.69 -32.79 -14.02
C ARG A 248 5.05 -33.09 -12.56
N GLU A 249 4.08 -33.47 -11.74
CA GLU A 249 4.29 -33.84 -10.34
C GLU A 249 3.61 -35.20 -10.10
N GLY A 250 4.33 -36.13 -9.46
CA GLY A 250 3.80 -37.44 -9.08
C GLY A 250 2.62 -37.33 -8.11
N LEU A 251 1.86 -38.42 -7.96
CA LEU A 251 0.64 -38.45 -7.15
C LEU A 251 0.92 -38.10 -5.66
N SER A 252 0.13 -37.17 -5.13
CA SER A 252 -0.17 -36.96 -3.71
C SER A 252 -0.25 -38.24 -2.87
N HIS A 253 0.33 -38.37 -1.67
CA HIS A 253 0.03 -39.50 -0.77
C HIS A 253 -1.49 -39.63 -0.50
N LYS A 254 -2.18 -38.49 -0.31
CA LYS A 254 -3.64 -38.46 -0.18
C LYS A 254 -4.37 -38.85 -1.47
N GLN A 255 -3.80 -38.48 -2.63
CA GLN A 255 -4.35 -38.85 -3.94
C GLN A 255 -4.18 -40.36 -4.19
N ILE A 256 -3.01 -40.92 -3.86
CA ILE A 256 -2.71 -42.35 -3.93
C ILE A 256 -3.74 -43.14 -3.12
N LEU A 257 -3.99 -42.77 -1.87
CA LEU A 257 -4.99 -43.47 -1.04
C LEU A 257 -6.41 -43.35 -1.62
N ALA A 258 -6.80 -42.17 -2.08
CA ALA A 258 -8.13 -41.96 -2.67
C ALA A 258 -8.33 -42.73 -3.98
N PHE A 259 -7.33 -42.76 -4.85
CA PHE A 259 -7.38 -43.54 -6.09
C PHE A 259 -7.27 -45.03 -5.83
N ALA A 260 -6.45 -45.47 -4.87
CA ALA A 260 -6.33 -46.88 -4.52
C ALA A 260 -7.66 -47.45 -3.98
N ALA A 261 -8.36 -46.69 -3.14
CA ALA A 261 -9.70 -47.09 -2.66
C ALA A 261 -10.71 -47.20 -3.81
N LYS A 262 -10.67 -46.27 -4.78
CA LYS A 262 -11.54 -46.32 -5.98
C LYS A 262 -11.19 -47.48 -6.90
N LEU A 263 -9.90 -47.75 -7.09
CA LEU A 263 -9.42 -48.85 -7.93
C LEU A 263 -9.68 -50.23 -7.31
N ALA A 264 -9.70 -50.35 -5.98
CA ALA A 264 -10.09 -51.58 -5.29
C ALA A 264 -11.53 -51.99 -5.64
N HIS A 265 -12.42 -51.02 -5.88
CA HIS A 265 -13.81 -51.25 -6.31
C HIS A 265 -13.98 -51.35 -7.83
N HIS A 266 -12.89 -51.20 -8.60
CA HIS A 266 -12.96 -51.28 -10.06
C HIS A 266 -12.89 -52.74 -10.53
N PRO A 267 -13.89 -53.24 -11.30
CA PRO A 267 -13.98 -54.66 -11.67
C PRO A 267 -12.77 -55.14 -12.48
N GLY A 268 -12.19 -54.27 -13.30
CA GLY A 268 -11.00 -54.59 -14.11
C GLY A 268 -9.69 -54.68 -13.31
N VAL A 269 -9.63 -54.07 -12.13
CA VAL A 269 -8.43 -54.06 -11.26
C VAL A 269 -8.57 -55.08 -10.14
N ALA A 270 -9.75 -55.18 -9.53
CA ALA A 270 -10.07 -56.21 -8.54
C ALA A 270 -9.87 -57.63 -9.11
N GLY A 271 -10.26 -57.88 -10.37
CA GLY A 271 -10.05 -59.18 -11.01
C GLY A 271 -8.60 -59.51 -11.39
N LYS A 272 -7.74 -58.49 -11.56
CA LYS A 272 -6.32 -58.68 -11.96
C LYS A 272 -5.35 -58.66 -10.79
N ILE A 273 -5.67 -57.89 -9.75
CA ILE A 273 -4.80 -57.63 -8.61
C ILE A 273 -5.37 -58.21 -7.33
N GLY A 274 -6.67 -58.50 -7.21
CA GLY A 274 -7.26 -59.07 -5.99
C GLY A 274 -6.82 -60.52 -5.75
N ALA A 275 -6.48 -60.84 -4.49
CA ALA A 275 -6.31 -62.22 -4.06
C ALA A 275 -7.67 -62.81 -3.61
N PRO A 276 -7.91 -64.12 -3.78
CA PRO A 276 -9.15 -64.76 -3.35
C PRO A 276 -9.32 -64.64 -1.82
N GLY A 277 -10.44 -64.06 -1.38
CA GLY A 277 -10.76 -63.84 0.04
C GLY A 277 -10.21 -62.54 0.65
N GLU A 278 -9.57 -61.68 -0.13
CA GLU A 278 -9.05 -60.37 0.33
C GLU A 278 -10.18 -59.33 0.42
N SER A 279 -10.19 -58.54 1.49
CA SER A 279 -11.15 -57.42 1.63
C SER A 279 -10.77 -56.22 0.75
N PHE A 280 -11.75 -55.41 0.35
CA PHE A 280 -11.50 -54.23 -0.48
C PHE A 280 -10.55 -53.21 0.17
N ASP A 281 -10.54 -53.11 1.50
CA ASP A 281 -9.63 -52.23 2.24
C ASP A 281 -8.18 -52.74 2.19
N GLN A 282 -7.97 -54.06 2.28
CA GLN A 282 -6.65 -54.69 2.15
C GLN A 282 -6.12 -54.56 0.71
N LEU A 283 -6.99 -54.78 -0.29
CA LEU A 283 -6.66 -54.57 -1.69
C LEU A 283 -6.31 -53.10 -1.97
N GLY A 284 -7.07 -52.16 -1.40
CA GLY A 284 -6.81 -50.73 -1.49
C GLY A 284 -5.43 -50.35 -0.92
N ALA A 285 -5.06 -50.86 0.25
CA ALA A 285 -3.74 -50.63 0.82
C ALA A 285 -2.61 -51.18 -0.09
N ARG A 286 -2.81 -52.34 -0.72
CA ARG A 286 -1.84 -52.93 -1.64
C ARG A 286 -1.72 -52.16 -2.95
N ILE A 287 -2.83 -51.66 -3.49
CA ILE A 287 -2.83 -50.78 -4.66
C ILE A 287 -2.15 -49.44 -4.32
N ALA A 288 -2.33 -48.91 -3.11
CA ALA A 288 -1.67 -47.69 -2.67
C ALA A 288 -0.14 -47.84 -2.65
N LEU A 289 0.38 -48.99 -2.20
CA LEU A 289 1.81 -49.29 -2.28
C LEU A 289 2.31 -49.34 -3.73
N LYS A 290 1.56 -49.99 -4.63
CA LYS A 290 1.90 -50.05 -6.07
C LYS A 290 1.84 -48.69 -6.77
N LEU A 291 0.95 -47.80 -6.34
CA LEU A 291 0.86 -46.43 -6.86
C LEU A 291 1.95 -45.51 -6.32
N GLY A 292 2.65 -45.91 -5.26
CA GLY A 292 3.85 -45.23 -4.76
C GLY A 292 5.07 -45.45 -5.66
N ASP A 293 5.13 -46.57 -6.36
CA ASP A 293 6.20 -46.89 -7.31
C ASP A 293 5.88 -46.32 -8.71
N PRO A 294 6.73 -45.45 -9.28
CA PRO A 294 6.43 -44.75 -10.54
C PRO A 294 6.24 -45.69 -11.74
N VAL A 295 6.93 -46.84 -11.74
CA VAL A 295 6.86 -47.85 -12.81
C VAL A 295 5.53 -48.62 -12.77
N GLU A 296 5.07 -49.01 -11.58
CA GLU A 296 3.81 -49.72 -11.39
C GLU A 296 2.61 -48.75 -11.54
N ALA A 297 2.75 -47.50 -11.11
CA ALA A 297 1.75 -46.46 -11.29
C ALA A 297 1.43 -46.20 -12.78
N LYS A 298 2.44 -46.28 -13.66
CA LYS A 298 2.24 -46.17 -15.11
C LYS A 298 1.45 -47.35 -15.70
N LYS A 299 1.63 -48.56 -15.20
CA LYS A 299 0.82 -49.73 -15.62
C LYS A 299 -0.66 -49.58 -15.25
N LEU A 300 -0.94 -48.82 -14.19
CA LEU A 300 -2.28 -48.54 -13.69
C LEU A 300 -2.89 -47.23 -14.24
N GLU A 301 -2.13 -46.47 -15.03
CA GLU A 301 -2.56 -45.22 -15.67
C GLU A 301 -3.90 -45.30 -16.42
N PRO A 302 -4.19 -46.32 -17.27
CA PRO A 302 -5.48 -46.39 -17.97
C PRO A 302 -6.66 -46.49 -16.99
N PHE A 303 -6.51 -47.29 -15.94
CA PHE A 303 -7.54 -47.43 -14.90
C PHE A 303 -7.66 -46.19 -14.04
N LEU A 304 -6.55 -45.48 -13.80
CA LEU A 304 -6.56 -44.19 -13.09
C LEU A 304 -7.36 -43.13 -13.84
N ARG A 305 -7.26 -43.09 -15.18
CA ARG A 305 -8.06 -42.17 -16.01
C ARG A 305 -9.55 -42.48 -15.91
N GLU A 306 -9.93 -43.75 -15.89
CA GLU A 306 -11.33 -44.18 -15.71
C GLU A 306 -11.91 -43.75 -14.36
N VAL A 307 -11.11 -43.77 -13.28
CA VAL A 307 -11.53 -43.31 -11.94
C VAL A 307 -11.36 -41.79 -11.71
N GLY A 308 -11.03 -41.03 -12.77
CA GLY A 308 -11.06 -39.57 -12.78
C GLY A 308 -9.71 -38.85 -12.64
N PHE A 309 -8.58 -39.55 -12.85
CA PHE A 309 -7.26 -38.91 -12.92
C PHE A 309 -7.07 -38.18 -14.26
N LYS A 310 -6.63 -36.91 -14.22
CA LYS A 310 -6.46 -36.04 -15.39
C LYS A 310 -5.01 -35.58 -15.65
N GLY A 311 -4.03 -36.18 -14.96
CA GLY A 311 -2.61 -35.86 -15.09
C GLY A 311 -1.82 -36.87 -15.93
N GLU A 312 -0.51 -36.64 -16.09
CA GLU A 312 0.46 -37.61 -16.63
C GLU A 312 1.40 -38.07 -15.51
N LEU A 313 1.62 -39.38 -15.40
CA LEU A 313 2.55 -39.96 -14.42
C LEU A 313 3.95 -40.10 -15.00
N LEU A 314 4.97 -39.76 -14.22
CA LEU A 314 6.36 -40.04 -14.57
C LEU A 314 6.64 -41.55 -14.45
N GLY A 315 6.77 -42.22 -15.58
CA GLY A 315 7.40 -43.52 -15.65
C GLY A 315 8.15 -43.64 -16.98
N THR A 316 9.47 -43.71 -16.95
CA THR A 316 10.24 -44.24 -18.08
C THR A 316 9.86 -45.70 -18.26
N ALA A 317 9.67 -46.13 -19.51
CA ALA A 317 9.50 -47.54 -19.84
C ALA A 317 10.74 -48.34 -19.41
#